data_AF-A0A8T6WPS0-F1
#
_entry.id   AF-A0A8T6WPS0-F1
#
_cell.length_a   1.000
_cell.length_b   1.000
_cell.length_c   1.000
_cell.angle_alpha   90.00
_cell.angle_beta   90.00
_cell.angle_gamma   90.00
#
_symmetry.space_group_name_H-M   'P 1'
#
loop_
_entity.id
_entity.type
_entity.pdbx_description
1 polymer ?
#
loop_
_entity_poly.entity_id
_entity_poly.type
_entity_poly.pdbx_seq_one_letter_code
_entity_poly.pdbx_strand_id
1 'polypeptide(L)'
;MLVVKEMIEEQRAMTMEEAVFLLKEHMETIPQYSVYYSLRQWKCKPITDTITKVVRACIAIDDLKLPITAELINILLGRNMESRAKQNYTTMILHNIGDKGIILLSSERASRGRFMWIMNHNFRNLVKW
;
A
#
# COMPACT_ATOMS: atom_id res chain seq x y z
N MET A 1 -34.36 -16.82 -28.93
CA MET A 1 -33.68 -15.51 -28.83
C MET A 1 -34.11 -14.81 -27.53
N LEU A 2 -33.75 -15.39 -26.38
CA LEU A 2 -34.19 -14.95 -25.04
C LEU A 2 -33.12 -15.27 -23.97
N VAL A 3 -31.82 -15.15 -24.32
CA VAL A 3 -30.71 -15.51 -23.39
C VAL A 3 -29.62 -14.42 -23.36
N VAL A 4 -29.88 -13.23 -23.91
CA VAL A 4 -28.87 -12.14 -23.96
C VAL A 4 -29.30 -10.93 -23.11
N LYS A 5 -30.39 -11.03 -22.34
CA LYS A 5 -30.91 -9.92 -21.53
C LYS A 5 -30.54 -9.95 -20.05
N GLU A 6 -29.84 -10.99 -19.55
CA GLU A 6 -29.50 -11.15 -18.13
C GLU A 6 -27.97 -11.16 -17.87
N MET A 7 -27.19 -10.40 -18.65
CA MET A 7 -25.75 -10.21 -18.39
C MET A 7 -25.32 -8.75 -18.50
N ILE A 8 -26.17 -7.85 -18.01
CA ILE A 8 -25.73 -6.51 -17.60
C ILE A 8 -25.89 -6.49 -16.08
N GLU A 9 -25.06 -7.27 -15.39
CA GLU A 9 -24.82 -7.02 -13.96
C GLU A 9 -24.23 -5.62 -13.87
N GLU A 10 -24.96 -4.75 -13.17
CA GLU A 10 -24.62 -3.36 -12.96
C GLU A 10 -23.18 -3.24 -12.49
N GLN A 11 -22.34 -2.57 -13.29
CA GLN A 11 -21.06 -2.02 -12.83
C GLN A 11 -21.35 -0.90 -11.83
N ARG A 12 -21.76 -1.27 -10.61
CA ARG A 12 -21.86 -0.31 -9.52
C ARG A 12 -20.45 0.19 -9.23
N ALA A 13 -20.26 1.50 -9.34
CA ALA A 13 -19.01 2.13 -8.94
C ALA A 13 -18.76 1.80 -7.46
N MET A 14 -17.62 1.18 -7.18
CA MET A 14 -17.18 0.84 -5.82
C MET A 14 -17.04 2.13 -5.00
N THR A 15 -17.58 2.13 -3.78
CA THR A 15 -17.40 3.26 -2.87
C THR A 15 -15.99 3.29 -2.29
N MET A 16 -15.56 4.44 -1.77
CA MET A 16 -14.25 4.55 -1.12
C MET A 16 -14.17 3.66 0.12
N GLU A 17 -15.28 3.54 0.87
CA GLU A 17 -15.39 2.70 2.05
C GLU A 17 -15.23 1.22 1.70
N GLU A 18 -15.86 0.76 0.62
CA GLU A 18 -15.73 -0.61 0.10
C GLU A 18 -14.29 -0.88 -0.34
N ALA A 19 -13.65 0.06 -1.04
CA ALA A 19 -12.25 -0.06 -1.47
C ALA A 19 -11.29 -0.16 -0.28
N VAL A 20 -11.48 0.68 0.75
CA VAL A 20 -10.69 0.65 1.99
C VAL A 20 -10.90 -0.65 2.76
N PHE A 21 -12.13 -1.15 2.81
CA PHE A 21 -12.45 -2.44 3.43
C PHE A 21 -11.71 -3.58 2.73
N LEU A 22 -11.79 -3.68 1.40
CA LEU A 22 -11.08 -4.71 0.63
C LEU A 22 -9.57 -4.63 0.80
N LEU A 23 -9.00 -3.42 0.84
CA LEU A 23 -7.57 -3.24 1.11
C LEU A 23 -7.16 -3.70 2.50
N LYS A 24 -7.99 -3.49 3.53
CA LYS A 24 -7.73 -3.96 4.89
C LYS A 24 -7.78 -5.48 4.97
N GLU A 25 -8.83 -6.09 4.42
CA GLU A 25 -8.96 -7.54 4.33
C GLU A 25 -7.75 -8.15 3.62
N HIS A 26 -7.37 -7.60 2.46
CA HIS A 26 -6.20 -8.06 1.71
C HIS A 26 -4.90 -7.86 2.51
N MET A 27 -4.75 -6.72 3.21
CA MET A 27 -3.59 -6.48 4.07
C MET A 27 -3.47 -7.50 5.22
N GLU A 28 -4.57 -8.02 5.74
CA GLU A 28 -4.59 -9.03 6.80
C GLU A 28 -4.15 -10.42 6.32
N THR A 29 -4.37 -10.73 5.05
CA THR A 29 -3.88 -11.99 4.44
C THR A 29 -2.36 -12.06 4.40
N ILE A 30 -1.68 -10.91 4.36
CA ILE A 30 -0.21 -10.83 4.25
C ILE A 30 0.42 -11.05 5.65
N PRO A 31 1.16 -12.13 5.91
CA PRO A 31 1.66 -12.41 7.25
C PRO A 31 2.74 -11.41 7.69
N GLN A 32 2.61 -10.87 8.90
CA GLN A 32 3.56 -9.89 9.44
C GLN A 32 5.00 -10.41 9.48
N TYR A 33 5.18 -11.67 9.87
CA TYR A 33 6.49 -12.30 10.00
C TYR A 33 7.20 -12.39 8.64
N SER A 34 6.46 -12.64 7.55
CA SER A 34 7.02 -12.72 6.20
C SER A 34 7.64 -11.39 5.79
N VAL A 35 6.91 -10.28 6.01
CA VAL A 35 7.41 -8.93 5.77
C VAL A 35 8.63 -8.62 6.65
N TYR A 36 8.57 -8.97 7.94
CA TYR A 36 9.69 -8.76 8.86
C TYR A 36 10.99 -9.45 8.40
N TYR A 37 10.92 -10.74 8.05
CA TYR A 37 12.09 -11.48 7.59
C TYR A 37 12.58 -10.99 6.21
N SER A 38 11.67 -10.57 5.34
CA SER A 38 12.02 -9.96 4.05
C SER A 38 12.78 -8.65 4.22
N LEU A 39 12.33 -7.78 5.14
CA LEU A 39 13.04 -6.55 5.51
C LEU A 39 14.44 -6.83 6.07
N ARG A 40 14.57 -7.89 6.87
CA ARG A 40 15.85 -8.33 7.43
C ARG A 40 16.79 -8.82 6.32
N GLN A 41 16.30 -9.62 5.38
CA GLN A 41 17.06 -10.08 4.22
C GLN A 41 17.48 -8.91 3.33
N TRP A 42 16.63 -7.90 3.19
CA TRP A 42 16.91 -6.65 2.47
C TRP A 42 17.84 -5.70 3.22
N LYS A 43 18.33 -6.09 4.41
CA LYS A 43 19.20 -5.28 5.28
C LYS A 43 18.61 -3.91 5.66
N CYS A 44 17.27 -3.79 5.68
CA CYS A 44 16.60 -2.60 6.16
C CYS A 44 16.70 -2.54 7.69
N LYS A 45 17.29 -1.48 8.25
CA LYS A 45 17.39 -1.24 9.70
C LYS A 45 17.13 0.23 10.03
N PRO A 46 16.46 0.56 11.15
CA PRO A 46 15.83 -0.38 12.10
C PRO A 46 14.54 -1.01 11.54
N ILE A 47 14.18 -2.21 12.02
CA ILE A 47 12.89 -2.84 11.69
C ILE A 47 11.98 -2.67 12.90
N THR A 48 10.93 -1.88 12.74
CA THR A 48 9.91 -1.62 13.78
C THR A 48 8.58 -2.22 13.37
N ASP A 49 7.67 -2.40 14.32
CA ASP A 49 6.29 -2.80 14.04
C ASP A 49 5.61 -1.80 13.07
N THR A 50 5.85 -0.50 13.28
CA THR A 50 5.39 0.58 12.40
C THR A 50 5.87 0.40 10.96
N ILE A 51 7.17 0.16 10.74
CA ILE A 51 7.71 -0.05 9.38
C ILE A 51 7.10 -1.31 8.76
N THR A 52 7.00 -2.39 9.53
CA THR A 52 6.43 -3.65 9.04
C THR A 52 4.97 -3.47 8.60
N LYS A 53 4.16 -2.77 9.39
CA LYS A 53 2.76 -2.44 9.03
C LYS A 53 2.66 -1.55 7.81
N VAL A 54 3.53 -0.54 7.67
CA VAL A 54 3.56 0.34 6.50
C VAL A 54 3.92 -0.44 5.24
N VAL A 55 4.96 -1.28 5.29
CA VAL A 55 5.37 -2.12 4.15
C VAL A 55 4.27 -3.12 3.78
N ARG A 56 3.59 -3.71 4.78
CA ARG A 56 2.44 -4.59 4.53
C ARG A 56 1.30 -3.87 3.82
N ALA A 57 1.00 -2.64 4.22
CA ALA A 57 0.03 -1.80 3.53
C ALA A 57 0.46 -1.46 2.09
N CYS A 58 1.74 -1.14 1.87
CA CYS A 58 2.28 -0.90 0.52
C CYS A 58 2.08 -2.11 -0.41
N ILE A 59 2.35 -3.33 0.09
CA ILE A 59 2.15 -4.57 -0.67
C ILE A 59 0.68 -4.76 -1.00
N ALA A 60 -0.21 -4.59 -0.03
CA ALA A 60 -1.65 -4.74 -0.26
C ALA A 60 -2.18 -3.76 -1.33
N ILE A 61 -1.72 -2.51 -1.29
CA ILE A 61 -2.07 -1.47 -2.27
C ILE A 61 -1.55 -1.85 -3.67
N ASP A 62 -0.30 -2.31 -3.78
CA ASP A 62 0.34 -2.64 -5.05
C ASP A 62 -0.22 -3.92 -5.70
N ASP A 63 -0.59 -4.92 -4.87
CA ASP A 63 -1.26 -6.13 -5.34
C ASP A 63 -2.59 -5.80 -6.03
N LEU A 64 -3.33 -4.78 -5.54
CA LEU A 64 -4.55 -4.24 -6.17
C LEU A 64 -4.27 -3.19 -7.26
N LYS A 65 -3.01 -2.99 -7.66
CA LYS A 65 -2.57 -2.05 -8.71
C LYS A 65 -2.91 -0.58 -8.45
N LEU A 66 -3.13 -0.23 -7.18
CA LEU A 66 -3.37 1.14 -6.76
C LEU A 66 -2.04 1.87 -6.50
N PRO A 67 -1.99 3.21 -6.63
CA PRO A 67 -0.81 3.98 -6.28
C PRO A 67 -0.61 4.00 -4.75
N ILE A 68 0.62 3.79 -4.31
CA ILE A 68 0.97 3.92 -2.89
C ILE A 68 1.09 5.40 -2.57
N THR A 69 0.23 5.90 -1.67
CA THR A 69 0.27 7.28 -1.20
C THR A 69 0.26 7.32 0.33
N ALA A 70 0.81 8.40 0.91
CA ALA A 70 0.80 8.60 2.36
C ALA A 70 -0.64 8.67 2.92
N GLU A 71 -1.56 9.25 2.15
CA GLU A 71 -2.98 9.36 2.49
C GLU A 71 -3.63 7.98 2.62
N LEU A 72 -3.48 7.13 1.59
CA LEU A 72 -4.08 5.79 1.60
C LEU A 72 -3.52 4.93 2.74
N ILE A 73 -2.22 5.01 2.99
CA ILE A 73 -1.60 4.29 4.12
C ILE A 73 -2.14 4.80 5.46
N ASN A 74 -2.34 6.10 5.64
CA ASN A 74 -2.90 6.63 6.89
C ASN A 74 -4.35 6.13 7.10
N ILE A 75 -5.15 6.11 6.04
CA ILE A 75 -6.52 5.57 6.06
C ILE A 75 -6.51 4.09 6.48
N LEU A 76 -5.66 3.27 5.85
CA LEU A 76 -5.57 1.83 6.15
C LEU A 76 -5.12 1.57 7.58
N LEU A 77 -4.15 2.34 8.07
CA LEU A 77 -3.61 2.19 9.42
C LEU A 77 -4.44 2.92 10.50
N GLY A 78 -5.62 3.45 10.17
CA GLY A 78 -6.50 4.14 11.11
C GLY A 78 -5.88 5.39 11.75
N ARG A 79 -4.92 6.02 11.06
CA ARG A 79 -4.22 7.20 11.56
C ARG A 79 -5.04 8.44 11.21
N ASN A 80 -5.56 9.11 12.23
CA ASN A 80 -6.31 10.34 12.05
C ASN A 80 -5.47 11.37 11.25
N MET A 81 -6.00 11.80 10.10
CA MET A 81 -5.35 12.70 9.15
C MET A 81 -5.48 14.18 9.52
N GLU A 82 -6.26 14.51 10.56
CA GLU A 82 -6.48 15.89 11.04
C GLU A 82 -5.21 16.58 11.52
N SER A 83 -4.19 15.81 11.92
CA SER A 83 -2.89 16.36 12.28
C SER A 83 -1.93 16.32 11.10
N ARG A 84 -1.57 17.50 10.57
CA ARG A 84 -0.51 17.68 9.55
C ARG A 84 0.81 16.99 9.93
N ALA A 85 1.10 16.87 11.23
CA ALA A 85 2.26 16.14 11.72
C ALA A 85 2.24 14.64 11.39
N LYS A 86 1.06 14.00 11.42
CA LYS A 86 0.91 12.56 11.10
C LYS A 86 1.04 12.28 9.61
N GLN A 87 0.57 13.19 8.75
CA GLN A 87 0.82 13.11 7.31
C GLN A 87 2.31 13.19 7.01
N ASN A 88 3.02 14.15 7.61
CA ASN A 88 4.47 14.29 7.46
C ASN A 88 5.23 13.05 7.95
N TYR A 89 4.78 12.42 9.04
CA TYR A 89 5.41 11.22 9.57
C TYR A 89 5.30 10.02 8.61
N THR A 90 4.12 9.74 8.06
CA THR A 90 3.95 8.64 7.09
C THR A 90 4.72 8.91 5.79
N THR A 91 4.71 10.16 5.31
CA THR A 91 5.53 10.57 4.16
C THR A 91 7.02 10.36 4.43
N MET A 92 7.52 10.73 5.62
CA MET A 92 8.91 10.47 6.03
C MET A 92 9.23 8.97 6.05
N ILE A 93 8.33 8.12 6.57
CA ILE A 93 8.53 6.67 6.51
C ILE A 93 8.63 6.20 5.05
N LEU A 94 7.76 6.68 4.17
CA LEU A 94 7.77 6.30 2.75
C LEU A 94 9.06 6.71 2.05
N HIS A 95 9.57 7.91 2.32
CA HIS A 95 10.90 8.31 1.85
C HIS A 95 11.99 7.39 2.41
N ASN A 96 11.99 7.12 3.72
CA ASN A 96 13.01 6.28 4.33
C ASN A 96 13.03 4.86 3.74
N ILE A 97 11.88 4.21 3.55
CA ILE A 97 11.84 2.88 2.93
C ILE A 97 12.07 2.94 1.41
N GLY A 98 11.76 4.07 0.78
CA GLY A 98 12.12 4.37 -0.60
C GLY A 98 13.63 4.46 -0.81
N ASP A 99 14.35 5.14 0.08
CA ASP A 99 15.81 5.23 0.08
C ASP A 99 16.49 3.87 0.32
N LYS A 100 15.77 2.92 0.95
CA LYS A 100 16.20 1.52 1.06
C LYS A 100 15.82 0.67 -0.15
N GLY A 101 15.18 1.23 -1.16
CA GLY A 101 14.77 0.54 -2.37
C GLY A 101 13.64 -0.46 -2.17
N ILE A 102 12.82 -0.33 -1.11
CA ILE A 102 11.65 -1.20 -0.88
C ILE A 102 10.48 -0.78 -1.78
N ILE A 103 10.31 0.54 -1.93
CA ILE A 103 9.39 1.17 -2.86
C ILE A 103 10.16 2.17 -3.72
N LEU A 104 9.60 2.54 -4.87
CA LEU A 104 10.20 3.48 -5.80
C LEU A 104 9.26 4.65 -6.01
N LEU A 105 9.79 5.87 -6.04
CA LEU A 105 9.00 7.04 -6.35
C LEU A 105 8.61 7.00 -7.84
N SER A 106 7.32 7.10 -8.14
CA SER A 106 6.82 7.10 -9.51
C SER A 106 6.83 8.52 -10.07
N SER A 107 7.70 8.78 -11.05
CA SER A 107 7.77 10.07 -11.76
C SER A 107 6.54 10.32 -12.64
N GLU A 108 5.95 9.28 -13.23
CA GLU A 108 4.77 9.37 -14.10
C GLU A 108 3.49 9.69 -13.33
N ARG A 109 3.38 9.18 -12.10
CA ARG A 109 2.20 9.36 -11.25
C ARG A 109 2.34 10.54 -10.28
N ALA A 110 3.56 11.04 -10.06
CA ALA A 110 3.80 12.21 -9.22
C ALA A 110 3.30 13.49 -9.92
N SER A 111 2.06 13.90 -9.64
CA SER A 111 1.53 15.21 -10.06
C SER A 111 1.82 16.27 -9.00
N ARG A 112 2.15 17.50 -9.43
CA ARG A 112 2.31 18.75 -8.63
C ARG A 112 1.94 18.62 -7.13
N GLY A 113 2.92 18.26 -6.31
CA GLY A 113 2.81 18.26 -4.84
C GLY A 113 2.29 16.97 -4.19
N ARG A 114 2.03 15.90 -4.95
CA ARG A 114 1.66 14.57 -4.41
C ARG A 114 2.67 13.52 -4.82
N PHE A 115 3.35 12.96 -3.83
CA PHE A 115 4.23 11.83 -4.04
C PHE A 115 3.42 10.54 -4.16
N MET A 116 3.76 9.73 -5.17
CA MET A 116 3.21 8.39 -5.35
C MET A 116 4.35 7.41 -5.50
N TRP A 117 4.21 6.25 -4.88
CA TRP A 117 5.19 5.18 -4.93
C TRP A 117 4.60 3.92 -5.56
N ILE A 118 5.50 3.05 -6.00
CA ILE A 118 5.22 1.69 -6.48
C ILE A 118 6.12 0.70 -5.73
N MET A 119 5.71 -0.56 -5.59
CA MET A 119 6.59 -1.56 -4.97
C MET A 119 7.81 -1.83 -5.84
N ASN A 120 8.98 -1.98 -5.22
CA ASN A 120 10.13 -2.53 -5.93
C ASN A 120 9.92 -4.04 -6.14
N HIS A 121 9.89 -4.48 -7.40
CA HIS A 121 9.70 -5.88 -7.76
C HIS A 121 10.73 -6.81 -7.11
N ASN A 122 11.99 -6.39 -6.99
CA ASN A 122 13.04 -7.21 -6.38
C ASN A 122 12.77 -7.45 -4.90
N PHE A 123 12.30 -6.43 -4.17
CA PHE A 123 11.88 -6.60 -2.78
C PHE A 123 10.60 -7.45 -2.69
N ARG A 124 9.60 -7.18 -3.55
CA ARG A 124 8.32 -7.91 -3.55
C ARG A 124 8.51 -9.42 -3.72
N ASN A 125 9.47 -9.84 -4.54
CA ASN A 125 9.81 -11.25 -4.78
C ASN A 125 10.41 -11.97 -3.56
N LEU A 126 10.92 -11.22 -2.58
CA LEU A 126 11.38 -11.81 -1.31
C LEU A 126 10.23 -12.10 -0.35
N VAL A 127 9.15 -11.33 -0.45
CA VAL A 127 7.98 -11.50 0.41
C VAL A 127 7.18 -12.70 -0.08
N LYS A 128 7.46 -13.86 0.50
CA LYS A 128 6.79 -15.14 0.22
C LYS A 128 5.87 -15.51 1.38
N TRP A 129 4.65 -15.89 1.08
CA TRP A 129 3.66 -16.35 2.03
C TRP A 129 2.64 -17.25 1.32
#